data_AF-A0AAW1VWW9-F1
#
_entry.id   AF-A0AAW1VWW9-F1
#
_cell.length_a   1.000
_cell.length_b   1.000
_cell.length_c   1.000
_cell.angle_alpha   90.00
_cell.angle_beta   90.00
_cell.angle_gamma   90.00
#
_symmetry.space_group_name_H-M   'P 1'
#
loop_
_entity.id
_entity.type
_entity.pdbx_description
1 polymer ?
#
loop_
_entity_poly.entity_id
_entity_poly.type
_entity_poly.pdbx_seq_one_letter_code
_entity_poly.pdbx_strand_id
1 'polypeptide(L)'
;MLASYKKELLRSNPGSTIEIKTQMDGEVRRFHRMYVCLAACKEGWIKGCRPVIGLDGCHIKGPHPGQLLCAVGIDANNGMFPIAYAIAEVENTDTWRWFLQYLIMDLQMERDRSYTFITDKQKGLGIAIQELMPGAEHRHCVRHLYNNFKAKHPGEGLKQSLWNAARSSTKVWYNKHMDEMKTLSEEAWQWFEDKNPEHWTRSHFSDLAKCDILLNNICESFNAAILKGRDKPILPMMEFIRMDMMVRMANRRVACTRWTNMVGPRIMKCLEKTAQRASAYRAHKGGEFVYHYWRWRSWEQTRSRLGASYLHLQAMAIERHALCSCHLCYKN
;
A
#
# COMPACT_ATOMS: atom_id res chain seq x y z
N MET A 1 -17.56 -29.44 -8.91
CA MET A 1 -18.08 -28.08 -8.68
C MET A 1 -17.00 -27.00 -8.88
N LEU A 2 -15.91 -26.95 -8.11
CA LEU A 2 -14.84 -25.94 -8.29
C LEU A 2 -14.16 -25.98 -9.67
N ALA A 3 -13.93 -27.17 -10.22
CA ALA A 3 -13.38 -27.31 -11.58
C ALA A 3 -14.31 -26.73 -12.65
N SER A 4 -15.62 -26.97 -12.55
CA SER A 4 -16.63 -26.39 -13.43
C SER A 4 -16.66 -24.86 -13.31
N TYR A 5 -16.53 -24.36 -12.07
CA TYR A 5 -16.44 -22.93 -11.80
C TYR A 5 -15.19 -22.29 -12.43
N LYS A 6 -14.01 -22.90 -12.26
CA LYS A 6 -12.77 -22.50 -12.97
C LYS A 6 -13.00 -22.43 -14.48
N LYS A 7 -13.59 -23.47 -15.07
CA LYS A 7 -13.89 -23.52 -16.50
C LYS A 7 -14.79 -22.37 -16.95
N GLU A 8 -15.83 -22.07 -16.16
CA GLU A 8 -16.77 -20.99 -16.48
C GLU A 8 -16.15 -19.59 -16.34
N LEU A 9 -15.31 -19.36 -15.33
CA LEU A 9 -14.56 -18.12 -15.20
C LEU A 9 -13.59 -17.91 -16.38
N LEU A 10 -12.89 -18.95 -16.80
CA LEU A 10 -11.98 -18.88 -17.95
C LEU A 10 -12.73 -18.69 -19.27
N ARG A 11 -13.92 -19.30 -19.42
CA ARG A 11 -14.79 -19.12 -20.59
C ARG A 11 -15.31 -17.68 -20.70
N SER A 12 -15.74 -17.10 -19.59
CA SER A 12 -16.34 -15.76 -19.53
C SER A 12 -15.33 -14.62 -19.45
N ASN A 13 -14.15 -14.88 -18.90
CA ASN A 13 -13.07 -13.90 -18.74
C ASN A 13 -11.73 -14.49 -19.25
N PRO A 14 -11.56 -14.63 -20.59
CA PRO A 14 -10.32 -15.12 -21.18
C PRO A 14 -9.10 -14.32 -20.71
N GLY A 15 -7.96 -14.99 -20.48
CA GLY A 15 -6.73 -14.38 -19.95
C GLY A 15 -6.66 -14.29 -18.41
N SER A 16 -7.71 -14.70 -17.70
CA SER A 16 -7.68 -14.80 -16.23
C SER A 16 -6.83 -15.99 -15.79
N THR A 17 -6.19 -15.89 -14.64
CA THR A 17 -5.47 -17.02 -14.01
C THR A 17 -6.30 -17.52 -12.84
N ILE A 18 -6.75 -18.76 -12.95
CA ILE A 18 -7.57 -19.43 -11.94
C ILE A 18 -6.92 -20.76 -11.62
N GLU A 19 -6.27 -20.90 -10.47
CA GLU A 19 -5.53 -22.13 -10.14
C GLU A 19 -6.09 -22.84 -8.93
N ILE A 20 -6.29 -24.16 -9.07
CA ILE A 20 -6.84 -25.01 -8.02
C ILE A 20 -5.77 -26.02 -7.64
N LYS A 21 -5.29 -25.94 -6.41
CA LYS A 21 -4.43 -26.94 -5.78
C LYS A 21 -5.30 -27.92 -5.01
N THR A 22 -5.06 -29.20 -5.23
CA THR A 22 -5.69 -30.30 -4.49
C THR A 22 -4.61 -31.18 -3.88
N GLN A 23 -4.93 -31.81 -2.76
CA GLN A 23 -4.05 -32.77 -2.09
C GLN A 23 -4.78 -34.10 -1.96
N MET A 24 -4.04 -35.20 -2.10
CA MET A 24 -4.57 -36.54 -1.80
C MET A 24 -4.53 -36.76 -0.29
N ASP A 25 -5.65 -37.15 0.29
CA ASP A 25 -5.76 -37.65 1.65
C ASP A 25 -6.28 -39.08 1.59
N GLY A 26 -5.35 -40.04 1.61
CA GLY A 26 -5.60 -41.41 1.17
C GLY A 26 -6.06 -41.45 -0.29
N GLU A 27 -7.21 -42.05 -0.54
CA GLU A 27 -7.83 -42.13 -1.88
C GLU A 27 -8.69 -40.91 -2.22
N VAL A 28 -8.94 -40.01 -1.24
CA VAL A 28 -9.83 -38.87 -1.43
C VAL A 28 -9.05 -37.63 -1.83
N ARG A 29 -9.38 -37.07 -2.99
CA ARG A 29 -8.84 -35.78 -3.42
C ARG A 29 -9.53 -34.64 -2.67
N ARG A 30 -8.79 -33.94 -1.82
CA ARG A 30 -9.28 -32.78 -1.05
C ARG A 30 -8.85 -31.47 -1.67
N PHE A 31 -9.72 -30.47 -1.54
CA PHE A 31 -9.41 -29.09 -1.88
C PHE A 31 -8.32 -28.56 -0.95
N HIS A 32 -7.32 -27.87 -1.50
CA HIS A 32 -6.21 -27.30 -0.73
C HIS A 32 -6.17 -25.77 -0.89
N ARG A 33 -6.00 -25.26 -2.12
CA ARG A 33 -5.94 -23.82 -2.39
C ARG A 33 -6.64 -23.46 -3.69
N MET A 34 -7.15 -22.23 -3.79
CA MET A 34 -7.63 -21.65 -5.04
C MET A 34 -7.14 -20.22 -5.20
N TYR A 35 -6.46 -19.93 -6.31
CA TYR A 35 -6.01 -18.58 -6.70
C TYR A 35 -6.92 -18.04 -7.79
N VAL A 36 -7.27 -16.75 -7.69
CA VAL A 36 -8.07 -16.05 -8.68
C VAL A 36 -7.45 -14.68 -8.98
N CYS A 37 -7.07 -14.46 -10.24
CA CYS A 37 -6.75 -13.16 -10.77
C CYS A 37 -7.42 -12.97 -12.14
N LEU A 38 -8.34 -12.01 -12.22
CA LEU A 38 -9.08 -11.72 -13.43
C LEU A 38 -8.22 -10.93 -14.42
N ALA A 39 -8.34 -11.23 -15.71
CA ALA A 39 -7.59 -10.58 -16.80
C ALA A 39 -7.64 -9.04 -16.70
N ALA A 40 -8.85 -8.48 -16.58
CA ALA A 40 -9.05 -7.04 -16.46
C ALA A 40 -8.38 -6.43 -15.21
N CYS A 41 -8.29 -7.18 -14.10
CA CYS A 41 -7.66 -6.71 -12.87
C CYS A 41 -6.14 -6.65 -13.02
N LYS A 42 -5.49 -7.71 -13.52
CA LYS A 42 -4.04 -7.69 -13.74
C LYS A 42 -3.63 -6.65 -14.80
N GLU A 43 -4.36 -6.58 -15.91
CA GLU A 43 -4.07 -5.59 -16.96
C GLU A 43 -4.29 -4.16 -16.49
N GLY A 44 -5.40 -3.90 -15.78
CA GLY A 44 -5.69 -2.58 -15.24
C GLY A 44 -4.66 -2.12 -14.22
N TRP A 45 -4.11 -3.05 -13.43
CA TRP A 45 -3.01 -2.73 -12.52
C TRP A 45 -1.74 -2.40 -13.28
N ILE A 46 -1.31 -3.24 -14.22
CA ILE A 46 -0.08 -3.04 -15.02
C ILE A 46 -0.13 -1.72 -15.79
N LYS A 47 -1.28 -1.37 -16.38
CA LYS A 47 -1.43 -0.20 -17.27
C LYS A 47 -1.57 1.14 -16.55
N GLY A 48 -1.97 1.18 -15.27
CA GLY A 48 -2.19 2.47 -14.62
C GLY A 48 -2.38 2.49 -13.11
N CYS A 49 -2.07 1.40 -12.40
CA CYS A 49 -1.86 1.49 -10.96
C CYS A 49 -0.41 1.84 -10.63
N ARG A 50 -0.20 2.34 -9.41
CA ARG A 50 1.14 2.53 -8.85
C ARG A 50 1.75 1.16 -8.56
N PRO A 51 3.08 1.01 -8.63
CA PRO A 51 3.77 -0.25 -8.34
C PRO A 51 3.84 -0.53 -6.83
N VAL A 52 2.67 -0.45 -6.17
CA VAL A 52 2.49 -0.64 -4.73
C VAL A 52 1.38 -1.66 -4.54
N ILE A 53 1.67 -2.71 -3.76
CA ILE A 53 0.75 -3.83 -3.51
C ILE A 53 0.62 -4.01 -2.00
N GLY A 54 -0.61 -3.83 -1.50
CA GLY A 54 -1.02 -4.29 -0.19
C GLY A 54 -1.29 -5.79 -0.22
N LEU A 55 -0.76 -6.49 0.78
CA LEU A 55 -1.00 -7.91 1.00
C LEU A 55 -1.58 -8.09 2.40
N ASP A 56 -2.62 -8.90 2.49
CA ASP A 56 -3.26 -9.23 3.76
C ASP A 56 -4.00 -10.56 3.69
N GLY A 57 -4.13 -11.22 4.83
CA GLY A 57 -4.84 -12.47 5.01
C GLY A 57 -5.92 -12.33 6.09
N CYS A 58 -7.08 -12.92 5.86
CA CYS A 58 -8.15 -12.91 6.85
C CYS A 58 -8.87 -14.25 6.96
N HIS A 59 -9.26 -14.60 8.19
CA HIS A 59 -9.90 -15.88 8.49
C HIS A 59 -11.24 -16.06 7.77
N ILE A 60 -11.47 -17.21 7.16
CA ILE A 60 -12.81 -17.58 6.68
C ILE A 60 -13.69 -17.84 7.91
N LYS A 61 -14.90 -17.27 7.94
CA LYS A 61 -15.83 -17.35 9.08
C LYS A 61 -16.91 -18.41 8.90
N GLY A 62 -16.97 -19.02 7.71
CA GLY A 62 -17.99 -19.97 7.32
C GLY A 62 -17.70 -21.41 7.78
N PRO A 63 -18.44 -22.39 7.23
CA PRO A 63 -18.35 -23.79 7.64
C PRO A 63 -17.02 -24.47 7.31
N HIS A 64 -16.22 -23.86 6.43
CA HIS A 64 -14.90 -24.35 6.05
C HIS A 64 -13.84 -23.39 6.58
N PRO A 65 -13.11 -23.75 7.65
CA PRO A 65 -12.04 -22.92 8.17
C PRO A 65 -10.91 -22.81 7.14
N GLY A 66 -10.23 -21.69 7.16
CA GLY A 66 -9.13 -21.39 6.26
C GLY A 66 -8.82 -19.91 6.24
N GLN A 67 -8.00 -19.50 5.28
CA GLN A 67 -7.57 -18.13 5.10
C GLN A 67 -7.93 -17.62 3.71
N LEU A 68 -8.39 -16.38 3.68
CA LEU A 68 -8.59 -15.63 2.46
C LEU A 68 -7.46 -14.59 2.34
N LEU A 69 -6.58 -14.82 1.38
CA LEU A 69 -5.47 -13.93 1.04
C LEU A 69 -5.92 -12.95 -0.04
N CYS A 70 -5.37 -11.74 0.00
CA CYS A 70 -5.66 -10.72 -1.00
C CYS A 70 -4.41 -9.94 -1.40
N ALA A 71 -4.38 -9.53 -2.67
CA ALA A 71 -3.45 -8.55 -3.22
C ALA A 71 -4.26 -7.36 -3.73
N VAL A 72 -3.91 -6.18 -3.25
CA VAL A 72 -4.67 -4.95 -3.49
C VAL A 72 -3.71 -3.82 -3.82
N GLY A 73 -3.85 -3.22 -5.00
CA GLY A 73 -3.04 -2.11 -5.46
C GLY A 73 -3.63 -0.74 -5.12
N ILE A 74 -2.96 0.30 -5.63
CA ILE A 74 -3.42 1.69 -5.57
C ILE A 74 -3.50 2.22 -7.00
N ASP A 75 -4.70 2.65 -7.41
CA ASP A 75 -4.89 3.28 -8.72
C ASP A 75 -4.29 4.70 -8.77
N ALA A 76 -4.19 5.26 -9.98
CA ALA A 76 -3.70 6.62 -10.18
C ALA A 76 -4.44 7.69 -9.35
N ASN A 77 -5.68 7.44 -8.94
CA ASN A 77 -6.52 8.35 -8.16
C ASN A 77 -6.48 8.08 -6.63
N ASN A 78 -5.45 7.42 -6.10
CA ASN A 78 -5.38 7.03 -4.68
C ASN A 78 -6.58 6.15 -4.25
N GLY A 79 -7.13 5.36 -5.15
CA GLY A 79 -8.18 4.39 -4.90
C GLY A 79 -7.62 2.99 -4.68
N MET A 80 -8.22 2.25 -3.74
CA MET A 80 -7.91 0.83 -3.49
C MET A 80 -8.24 -0.02 -4.73
N PHE A 81 -7.33 -0.78 -5.32
CA PHE A 81 -7.58 -1.53 -6.55
C PHE A 81 -7.40 -3.05 -6.32
N PRO A 82 -8.47 -3.85 -6.21
CA PRO A 82 -8.33 -5.30 -6.04
C PRO A 82 -7.63 -5.95 -7.24
N ILE A 83 -6.61 -6.77 -6.99
CA ILE A 83 -5.81 -7.43 -8.04
C ILE A 83 -6.12 -8.93 -8.09
N ALA A 84 -5.91 -9.61 -6.98
CA ALA A 84 -6.04 -11.06 -6.87
C ALA A 84 -6.47 -11.44 -5.45
N TYR A 85 -7.06 -12.62 -5.32
CA TYR A 85 -7.35 -13.22 -4.03
C TYR A 85 -7.15 -14.74 -4.09
N ALA A 86 -6.96 -15.35 -2.93
CA ALA A 86 -6.84 -16.79 -2.84
C ALA A 86 -7.45 -17.35 -1.56
N ILE A 87 -8.01 -18.55 -1.67
CA ILE A 87 -8.41 -19.35 -0.52
C ILE A 87 -7.27 -20.33 -0.24
N ALA A 88 -6.86 -20.41 1.02
CA ALA A 88 -5.85 -21.34 1.48
C ALA A 88 -6.22 -21.96 2.83
N GLU A 89 -5.58 -23.08 3.14
CA GLU A 89 -5.80 -23.84 4.36
C GLU A 89 -5.28 -23.12 5.61
N VAL A 90 -4.11 -22.46 5.50
CA VAL A 90 -3.47 -21.77 6.63
C VAL A 90 -2.54 -20.67 6.12
N GLU A 91 -2.31 -19.66 6.96
CA GLU A 91 -1.41 -18.56 6.69
C GLU A 91 0.01 -18.89 7.16
N ASN A 92 0.82 -19.42 6.25
CA ASN A 92 2.22 -19.74 6.49
C ASN A 92 3.09 -19.33 5.30
N THR A 93 4.41 -19.51 5.42
CA THR A 93 5.37 -19.15 4.37
C THR A 93 5.11 -19.89 3.04
N ASP A 94 4.73 -21.18 3.07
CA ASP A 94 4.47 -21.95 1.85
C ASP A 94 3.22 -21.44 1.11
N THR A 95 2.16 -21.13 1.86
CA THR A 95 0.94 -20.53 1.33
C THR A 95 1.23 -19.17 0.68
N TRP A 96 1.98 -18.31 1.37
CA TRP A 96 2.33 -17.00 0.84
C TRP A 96 3.26 -17.10 -0.37
N ARG A 97 4.25 -17.99 -0.34
CA ARG A 97 5.14 -18.25 -1.48
C ARG A 97 4.33 -18.69 -2.70
N TRP A 98 3.41 -19.63 -2.53
CA TRP A 98 2.53 -20.10 -3.60
C TRP A 98 1.65 -18.98 -4.17
N PHE A 99 1.06 -18.15 -3.31
CA PHE A 99 0.25 -17.00 -3.74
C PHE A 99 1.07 -15.96 -4.50
N LEU A 100 2.24 -15.61 -3.98
CA LEU A 100 3.13 -14.61 -4.55
C LEU A 100 3.72 -15.06 -5.89
N GLN A 101 4.05 -16.35 -6.07
CA GLN A 101 4.51 -16.88 -7.35
C GLN A 101 3.51 -16.61 -8.48
N TYR A 102 2.22 -16.88 -8.27
CA TYR A 102 1.19 -16.57 -9.26
C TYR A 102 1.02 -15.07 -9.45
N LEU A 103 1.03 -14.29 -8.37
CA LEU A 103 0.89 -12.83 -8.44
C LEU A 103 2.03 -12.18 -9.25
N ILE A 104 3.28 -12.55 -8.98
CA ILE A 104 4.48 -12.05 -9.66
C ILE A 104 4.42 -12.38 -11.16
N MET A 105 4.03 -13.61 -11.49
CA MET A 105 3.85 -14.05 -12.88
C MET A 105 2.76 -13.24 -13.58
N ASP A 106 1.59 -13.09 -12.95
CA ASP A 106 0.44 -12.39 -13.53
C ASP A 106 0.67 -10.88 -13.71
N LEU A 107 1.47 -10.28 -12.83
CA LEU A 107 1.82 -8.87 -12.86
C LEU A 107 3.10 -8.57 -13.63
N GLN A 108 3.75 -9.60 -14.19
CA GLN A 108 4.98 -9.50 -14.98
C GLN A 108 6.07 -8.72 -14.23
N MET A 109 6.28 -9.06 -12.96
CA MET A 109 7.18 -8.33 -12.07
C MET A 109 8.64 -8.73 -12.31
N GLU A 110 9.23 -8.19 -13.38
CA GLU A 110 10.60 -8.54 -13.81
C GLU A 110 11.71 -7.83 -13.01
N ARG A 111 11.46 -6.59 -12.58
CA ARG A 111 12.44 -5.74 -11.87
C ARG A 111 12.03 -5.53 -10.43
N ASP A 112 12.52 -6.38 -9.56
CA ASP A 112 12.20 -6.40 -8.12
C ASP A 112 12.18 -5.01 -7.45
N ARG A 113 13.23 -4.21 -7.64
CA ARG A 113 13.39 -2.85 -7.07
C ARG A 113 12.34 -1.84 -7.51
N SER A 114 11.55 -2.16 -8.52
CA SER A 114 10.49 -1.27 -9.02
C SER A 114 9.19 -1.39 -8.23
N TYR A 115 9.07 -2.36 -7.33
CA TYR A 115 7.84 -2.67 -6.63
C TYR A 115 7.95 -2.47 -5.12
N THR A 116 6.84 -2.05 -4.52
CA THR A 116 6.69 -1.88 -3.08
C THR A 116 5.57 -2.79 -2.58
N PHE A 117 5.85 -3.59 -1.56
CA PHE A 117 4.86 -4.35 -0.83
C PHE A 117 4.56 -3.67 0.51
N ILE A 118 3.28 -3.53 0.87
CA ILE A 118 2.87 -3.14 2.22
C ILE A 118 2.12 -4.29 2.87
N THR A 119 2.55 -4.68 4.07
CA THR A 119 1.98 -5.82 4.78
C THR A 119 1.77 -5.50 6.24
N ASP A 120 0.91 -6.30 6.88
CA ASP A 120 0.91 -6.42 8.32
C ASP A 120 2.09 -7.31 8.72
N LYS A 121 2.67 -7.14 9.92
CA LYS A 121 3.95 -7.77 10.33
C LYS A 121 3.81 -9.28 10.58
N GLN A 122 3.40 -10.03 9.57
CA GLN A 122 3.27 -11.47 9.59
C GLN A 122 4.58 -12.12 9.15
N LYS A 123 5.11 -13.00 10.01
CA LYS A 123 6.43 -13.62 9.81
C LYS A 123 6.51 -14.40 8.50
N GLY A 124 5.50 -15.22 8.18
CA GLY A 124 5.53 -16.06 6.98
C GLY A 124 5.52 -15.28 5.67
N LEU A 125 4.78 -14.16 5.62
CA LEU A 125 4.69 -13.30 4.45
C LEU A 125 6.01 -12.58 4.18
N GLY A 126 6.64 -12.01 5.20
CA GLY A 126 7.93 -11.32 5.05
C GLY A 126 9.03 -12.25 4.50
N ILE A 127 9.08 -13.50 4.97
CA ILE A 127 10.04 -14.50 4.46
C ILE A 127 9.76 -14.79 2.97
N ALA A 128 8.50 -15.01 2.60
CA ALA A 128 8.15 -15.30 1.21
C ALA A 128 8.46 -14.13 0.25
N ILE A 129 8.26 -12.88 0.68
CA ILE A 129 8.65 -11.69 -0.10
C ILE A 129 10.16 -11.64 -0.28
N GLN A 130 10.93 -11.84 0.80
CA GLN A 130 12.39 -11.79 0.75
C GLN A 130 12.98 -12.87 -0.17
N GLU A 131 12.39 -14.06 -0.21
CA GLU A 131 12.82 -15.15 -1.08
C GLU A 131 12.49 -14.89 -2.56
N LEU A 132 11.30 -14.38 -2.86
CA LEU A 132 10.81 -14.24 -4.24
C LEU A 132 11.19 -12.90 -4.89
N MET A 133 11.27 -11.83 -4.10
CA MET A 133 11.46 -10.45 -4.54
C MET A 133 12.43 -9.70 -3.61
N PRO A 134 13.69 -10.14 -3.48
CA PRO A 134 14.63 -9.63 -2.48
C PRO A 134 14.96 -8.13 -2.61
N GLY A 135 14.88 -7.56 -3.81
CA GLY A 135 15.09 -6.12 -4.03
C GLY A 135 13.82 -5.27 -3.93
N ALA A 136 12.64 -5.86 -3.76
CA ALA A 136 11.41 -5.10 -3.60
C ALA A 136 11.39 -4.37 -2.25
N GLU A 137 10.85 -3.15 -2.25
CA GLU A 137 10.69 -2.39 -1.02
C GLU A 137 9.59 -3.03 -0.17
N HIS A 138 9.92 -3.49 1.04
CA HIS A 138 8.93 -4.03 1.97
C HIS A 138 8.59 -3.01 3.05
N ARG A 139 7.34 -2.58 3.11
CA ARG A 139 6.79 -1.66 4.12
C ARG A 139 5.89 -2.41 5.10
N HIS A 140 5.98 -2.05 6.36
CA HIS A 140 5.12 -2.54 7.43
C HIS A 140 4.04 -1.50 7.74
N CYS A 141 2.81 -1.98 7.92
CA CYS A 141 1.71 -1.13 8.35
C CYS A 141 2.01 -0.50 9.72
N VAL A 142 2.12 0.83 9.76
CA VAL A 142 2.43 1.60 10.98
C VAL A 142 1.33 1.45 12.02
N ARG A 143 0.08 1.17 11.62
CA ARG A 143 -1.01 0.86 12.55
C ARG A 143 -0.68 -0.38 13.39
N HIS A 144 -0.25 -1.45 12.73
CA HIS A 144 0.12 -2.70 13.39
C HIS A 144 1.40 -2.56 14.21
N LEU A 145 2.38 -1.81 13.70
CA LEU A 145 3.57 -1.43 14.48
C LEU A 145 3.19 -0.70 15.77
N TYR A 146 2.31 0.31 15.67
CA TYR A 146 1.79 1.05 16.81
C TYR A 146 1.00 0.17 17.79
N ASN A 147 0.16 -0.75 17.31
CA ASN A 147 -0.60 -1.63 18.20
C ASN A 147 0.34 -2.52 19.04
N ASN A 148 1.41 -3.06 18.43
CA ASN A 148 2.43 -3.84 19.13
C ASN A 148 3.24 -2.98 20.11
N PHE A 149 3.56 -1.75 19.72
CA PHE A 149 4.25 -0.79 20.56
C PHE A 149 3.39 -0.38 21.77
N LYS A 150 2.14 0.04 21.53
CA LYS A 150 1.16 0.47 22.55
C LYS A 150 0.92 -0.59 23.62
N ALA A 151 0.93 -1.87 23.24
CA ALA A 151 0.75 -2.98 24.17
C ALA A 151 1.84 -3.02 25.27
N LYS A 152 3.06 -2.55 24.97
CA LYS A 152 4.18 -2.47 25.91
C LYS A 152 4.43 -1.07 26.45
N HIS A 153 4.16 -0.06 25.63
CA HIS A 153 4.46 1.35 25.90
C HIS A 153 3.19 2.19 25.68
N PRO A 154 2.21 2.13 26.60
CA PRO A 154 1.00 2.94 26.50
C PRO A 154 1.30 4.41 26.75
N GLY A 155 0.60 5.31 26.05
CA GLY A 155 0.70 6.75 26.29
C GLY A 155 0.43 7.57 25.03
N GLU A 156 -0.31 8.67 25.17
CA GLU A 156 -0.65 9.53 24.02
C GLU A 156 0.58 10.29 23.50
N GLY A 157 1.51 10.70 24.39
CA GLY A 157 2.77 11.32 23.99
C GLY A 157 3.63 10.39 23.12
N LEU A 158 3.82 9.14 23.56
CA LEU A 158 4.58 8.13 22.81
C LEU A 158 3.92 7.76 21.48
N LYS A 159 2.59 7.65 21.46
CA LYS A 159 1.83 7.51 20.23
C LYS A 159 2.11 8.67 19.27
N GLN A 160 2.05 9.91 19.75
CA GLN A 160 2.28 11.09 18.91
C GLN A 160 3.70 11.10 18.35
N SER A 161 4.72 10.81 19.17
CA SER A 161 6.11 10.72 18.72
C SER A 161 6.30 9.64 17.66
N LEU A 162 5.73 8.44 17.84
CA LEU A 162 5.78 7.36 16.85
C LEU A 162 5.15 7.80 15.52
N TRP A 163 3.95 8.39 15.56
CA TRP A 163 3.28 8.84 14.34
C TRP A 163 4.00 10.00 13.64
N ASN A 164 4.64 10.89 14.40
CA ASN A 164 5.47 11.97 13.85
C ASN A 164 6.73 11.40 13.18
N ALA A 165 7.43 10.46 13.83
CA ALA A 165 8.58 9.78 13.25
C ALA A 165 8.20 9.01 11.97
N ALA A 166 7.09 8.27 11.99
CA ALA A 166 6.62 7.51 10.82
C ALA A 166 6.26 8.42 9.62
N ARG A 167 5.66 9.59 9.88
CA ARG A 167 5.24 10.56 8.84
C ARG A 167 6.34 11.51 8.40
N SER A 168 7.50 11.48 9.03
CA SER A 168 8.60 12.40 8.75
C SER A 168 9.03 12.33 7.29
N SER A 169 9.13 13.48 6.63
CA SER A 169 9.55 13.55 5.22
C SER A 169 11.07 13.52 5.05
N THR A 170 11.84 13.81 6.10
CA THR A 170 13.32 13.82 6.06
C THR A 170 13.89 13.13 7.29
N LYS A 171 15.14 12.62 7.16
CA LYS A 171 15.87 11.98 8.26
C LYS A 171 16.10 12.92 9.44
N VAL A 172 16.24 14.22 9.19
CA VAL A 172 16.39 15.25 10.24
C VAL A 172 15.15 15.30 11.14
N TRP A 173 13.96 15.36 10.56
CA TRP A 173 12.71 15.36 11.32
C TRP A 173 12.47 14.02 12.01
N TYR A 174 12.82 12.92 11.34
CA TYR A 174 12.74 11.58 11.93
C TYR A 174 13.60 11.50 13.20
N ASN A 175 14.88 11.84 13.13
CA ASN A 175 15.80 11.80 14.28
C ASN A 175 15.29 12.68 15.43
N LYS A 176 14.84 13.90 15.12
CA LYS A 176 14.23 14.79 16.12
C LYS A 176 13.07 14.12 16.87
N HIS A 177 12.15 13.47 16.16
CA HIS A 177 11.02 12.81 16.81
C HIS A 177 11.41 11.53 17.56
N MET A 178 12.48 10.86 17.15
CA MET A 178 13.07 9.75 17.92
C MET A 178 13.73 10.26 19.21
N ASP A 179 14.42 11.40 19.19
CA ASP A 179 15.00 12.03 20.39
C ASP A 179 13.91 12.53 21.37
N GLU A 180 12.82 13.08 20.84
CA GLU A 180 11.62 13.43 21.63
C GLU A 180 11.03 12.18 22.30
N MET A 181 10.98 11.04 21.60
CA MET A 181 10.53 9.77 22.19
C MET A 181 11.49 9.31 23.29
N LYS A 182 12.80 9.38 23.06
CA LYS A 182 13.82 9.00 24.05
C LYS A 182 13.71 9.83 25.33
N THR A 183 13.45 11.13 25.20
CA THR A 183 13.21 12.03 26.34
C THR A 183 11.95 11.66 27.13
N LEU A 184 10.92 11.15 26.45
CA LEU A 184 9.67 10.71 27.10
C LEU A 184 9.80 9.34 27.79
N SER A 185 10.48 8.40 27.15
CA SER A 185 10.83 7.08 27.71
C SER A 185 11.97 6.47 26.90
N GLU A 186 13.08 6.19 27.57
CA GLU A 186 14.24 5.55 26.95
C GLU A 186 13.93 4.10 26.56
N GLU A 187 13.13 3.39 27.35
CA GLU A 187 12.71 2.01 27.06
C GLU A 187 11.85 1.94 25.79
N ALA A 188 10.97 2.93 25.58
CA ALA A 188 10.15 3.03 24.38
C ALA A 188 11.00 3.31 23.14
N TRP A 189 12.04 4.14 23.27
CA TRP A 189 13.00 4.39 22.20
C TRP A 189 13.85 3.15 21.87
N GLN A 190 14.36 2.44 22.89
CA GLN A 190 15.11 1.19 22.75
C GLN A 190 14.31 0.10 22.03
N TRP A 191 12.97 0.11 22.17
CA TRP A 191 12.11 -0.81 21.43
C TRP A 191 12.28 -0.72 19.90
N PHE A 192 12.84 0.37 19.36
CA PHE A 192 13.06 0.56 17.92
C PHE A 192 14.46 0.16 17.44
N GLU A 193 15.40 -0.18 18.32
CA GLU A 193 16.80 -0.50 17.92
C GLU A 193 16.88 -1.68 16.95
N ASP A 194 16.02 -2.69 17.11
CA ASP A 194 15.93 -3.87 16.25
C ASP A 194 15.02 -3.68 15.01
N LYS A 195 14.50 -2.47 14.78
CA LYS A 195 13.51 -2.19 13.72
C LYS A 195 14.06 -1.23 12.69
N ASN A 196 14.42 -1.76 11.52
CA ASN A 196 14.89 -0.96 10.40
C ASN A 196 13.85 0.13 9.99
N PRO A 197 14.19 1.43 10.07
CA PRO A 197 13.34 2.55 9.67
C PRO A 197 12.83 2.47 8.23
N GLU A 198 13.58 1.85 7.31
CA GLU A 198 13.20 1.66 5.90
C GLU A 198 11.86 0.92 5.74
N HIS A 199 11.45 0.13 6.73
CA HIS A 199 10.17 -0.58 6.67
C HIS A 199 8.98 0.24 7.16
N TRP A 200 9.15 1.35 7.90
CA TRP A 200 8.00 1.97 8.57
C TRP A 200 7.98 3.50 8.62
N THR A 201 9.05 4.20 8.19
CA THR A 201 9.05 5.67 8.09
C THR A 201 9.20 6.16 6.66
N ARG A 202 8.36 7.14 6.32
CA ARG A 202 8.38 7.83 5.02
C ARG A 202 9.75 8.42 4.67
N SER A 203 10.50 8.86 5.67
CA SER A 203 11.82 9.49 5.49
C SER A 203 12.90 8.54 4.94
N HIS A 204 12.66 7.22 5.05
CA HIS A 204 13.57 6.17 4.61
C HIS A 204 13.01 5.34 3.46
N PHE A 205 11.77 5.60 3.02
CA PHE A 205 11.19 4.93 1.87
C PHE A 205 11.88 5.31 0.57
N SER A 206 11.87 4.37 -0.37
CA SER A 206 12.26 4.61 -1.75
C SER A 206 11.31 5.63 -2.38
N ASP A 207 11.86 6.52 -3.18
CA ASP A 207 11.07 7.48 -3.94
C ASP A 207 10.56 6.90 -5.26
N LEU A 208 10.89 5.66 -5.62
CA LEU A 208 10.48 5.02 -6.87
C LEU A 208 8.96 4.85 -6.98
N ALA A 209 8.31 4.39 -5.91
CA ALA A 209 6.87 4.13 -5.92
C ALA A 209 5.98 5.38 -5.93
N LYS A 210 6.56 6.57 -5.72
CA LYS A 210 5.85 7.88 -5.63
C LYS A 210 4.56 7.78 -4.78
N CYS A 211 4.66 7.06 -3.65
CA CYS A 211 3.55 6.76 -2.78
C CYS A 211 3.99 6.85 -1.31
N ASP A 212 3.28 7.63 -0.52
CA ASP A 212 3.58 7.91 0.89
C ASP A 212 2.68 7.14 1.86
N ILE A 213 2.09 6.02 1.42
CA ILE A 213 1.28 5.18 2.29
C ILE A 213 2.12 4.61 3.43
N LEU A 214 1.53 4.69 4.63
CA LEU A 214 2.08 4.12 5.86
C LEU A 214 1.16 3.01 6.42
N LEU A 215 -0.02 2.86 5.83
CA LEU A 215 -1.08 2.01 6.35
C LEU A 215 -1.54 1.08 5.25
N ASN A 216 -1.80 -0.17 5.64
CA ASN A 216 -2.44 -1.16 4.77
C ASN A 216 -3.96 -0.97 4.69
N ASN A 217 -4.42 0.29 4.73
CA ASN A 217 -5.85 0.65 4.71
C ASN A 217 -6.57 0.10 3.47
N ILE A 218 -5.84 -0.14 2.38
CA ILE A 218 -6.39 -0.70 1.14
C ILE A 218 -6.84 -2.15 1.34
N CYS A 219 -6.04 -2.96 2.03
CA CYS A 219 -6.42 -4.32 2.39
C CYS A 219 -7.49 -4.33 3.48
N GLU A 220 -7.36 -3.48 4.52
CA GLU A 220 -8.40 -3.34 5.55
C GLU A 220 -9.77 -2.99 4.93
N SER A 221 -9.78 -2.06 3.97
CA SER A 221 -10.99 -1.67 3.24
C SER A 221 -11.55 -2.79 2.38
N PHE A 222 -10.69 -3.59 1.75
CA PHE A 222 -11.10 -4.75 0.96
C PHE A 222 -11.70 -5.84 1.84
N ASN A 223 -11.02 -6.16 2.94
CA ASN A 223 -11.47 -7.14 3.93
C ASN A 223 -12.79 -6.76 4.59
N ALA A 224 -13.02 -5.45 4.82
CA ALA A 224 -14.31 -4.95 5.28
C ALA A 224 -15.43 -5.11 4.23
N ALA A 225 -15.15 -4.86 2.95
CA ALA A 225 -16.14 -4.98 1.87
C ALA A 225 -16.64 -6.43 1.69
N ILE A 226 -15.74 -7.40 1.83
CA ILE A 226 -16.06 -8.82 1.63
C ILE A 226 -16.51 -9.54 2.91
N LEU A 227 -16.65 -8.82 4.03
CA LEU A 227 -16.96 -9.41 5.33
C LEU A 227 -18.26 -10.24 5.33
N LYS A 228 -19.29 -9.78 4.59
CA LYS A 228 -20.59 -10.47 4.45
C LYS A 228 -20.55 -11.72 3.56
N GLY A 229 -19.45 -11.92 2.82
CA GLY A 229 -19.21 -13.11 2.03
C GLY A 229 -18.45 -14.19 2.78
N ARG A 230 -17.71 -13.82 3.84
CA ARG A 230 -16.75 -14.71 4.53
C ARG A 230 -17.37 -15.83 5.37
N ASP A 231 -18.65 -15.73 5.70
CA ASP A 231 -19.42 -16.74 6.41
C ASP A 231 -20.06 -17.78 5.48
N LYS A 232 -19.94 -17.59 4.15
CA LYS A 232 -20.54 -18.47 3.14
C LYS A 232 -19.65 -19.68 2.84
N PRO A 233 -20.21 -20.76 2.24
CA PRO A 233 -19.39 -21.83 1.67
C PRO A 233 -18.44 -21.29 0.58
N ILE A 234 -17.39 -22.04 0.29
CA ILE A 234 -16.27 -21.63 -0.57
C ILE A 234 -16.74 -21.01 -1.90
N LEU A 235 -17.61 -21.70 -2.64
CA LEU A 235 -18.05 -21.22 -3.95
C LEU A 235 -18.89 -19.94 -3.88
N PRO A 236 -19.97 -19.86 -3.07
CA PRO A 236 -20.70 -18.60 -2.86
C PRO A 236 -19.84 -17.45 -2.33
N MET A 237 -18.84 -17.72 -1.50
CA MET A 237 -17.89 -16.70 -1.02
C MET A 237 -17.05 -16.15 -2.17
N MET A 238 -16.47 -17.02 -3.02
CA MET A 238 -15.72 -16.56 -4.20
C MET A 238 -16.59 -15.77 -5.17
N GLU A 239 -17.84 -16.20 -5.38
CA GLU A 239 -18.80 -15.45 -6.19
C GLU A 239 -19.10 -14.07 -5.60
N PHE A 240 -19.27 -13.97 -4.28
CA PHE A 240 -19.46 -12.69 -3.61
C PHE A 240 -18.27 -11.76 -3.84
N ILE A 241 -17.04 -12.25 -3.65
CA ILE A 241 -15.81 -11.46 -3.82
C ILE A 241 -15.66 -11.02 -5.28
N ARG A 242 -15.86 -11.93 -6.24
CA ARG A 242 -15.84 -11.64 -7.67
C ARG A 242 -16.83 -10.54 -8.04
N MET A 243 -18.06 -10.63 -7.54
CA MET A 243 -19.10 -9.64 -7.81
C MET A 243 -18.78 -8.27 -7.18
N ASP A 244 -18.26 -8.21 -5.94
CA ASP A 244 -17.81 -6.94 -5.34
C ASP A 244 -16.72 -6.28 -6.19
N MET A 245 -15.72 -7.05 -6.61
CA MET A 245 -14.66 -6.57 -7.49
C MET A 245 -15.22 -6.04 -8.80
N MET A 246 -16.12 -6.77 -9.47
CA MET A 246 -16.70 -6.36 -10.74
C MET A 246 -17.55 -5.09 -10.63
N VAL A 247 -18.45 -5.03 -9.64
CA VAL A 247 -19.28 -3.84 -9.40
C VAL A 247 -18.41 -2.62 -9.11
N ARG A 248 -17.33 -2.80 -8.33
CA ARG A 248 -16.37 -1.74 -8.04
C ARG A 248 -15.68 -1.22 -9.30
N MET A 249 -15.23 -2.10 -10.18
CA MET A 249 -14.59 -1.70 -11.45
C MET A 249 -15.59 -1.01 -12.39
N ALA A 250 -16.83 -1.52 -12.49
CA ALA A 250 -17.88 -0.91 -13.29
C ALA A 250 -18.21 0.52 -12.81
N ASN A 251 -18.39 0.70 -11.49
CA ASN A 251 -18.64 2.00 -10.89
C ASN A 251 -17.49 2.99 -11.15
N ARG A 252 -16.24 2.52 -11.12
CA ARG A 252 -15.07 3.35 -11.45
C ARG A 252 -15.05 3.78 -12.90
N ARG A 253 -15.34 2.86 -13.82
CA ARG A 253 -15.44 3.19 -15.25
C ARG A 253 -16.45 4.31 -15.49
N VAL A 254 -17.64 4.20 -14.89
CA VAL A 254 -18.68 5.24 -14.96
C VAL A 254 -18.24 6.54 -14.27
N ALA A 255 -17.56 6.47 -13.13
CA ALA A 255 -17.06 7.68 -12.46
C ALA A 255 -15.99 8.41 -13.29
N CYS A 256 -15.15 7.69 -14.02
CA CYS A 256 -14.08 8.26 -14.84
C CYS A 256 -14.60 9.05 -16.04
N THR A 257 -15.77 8.72 -16.59
CA THR A 257 -16.36 9.50 -17.70
C THR A 257 -16.77 10.92 -17.29
N ARG A 258 -16.89 11.16 -15.98
CA ARG A 258 -17.25 12.46 -15.40
C ARG A 258 -16.04 13.29 -14.98
N TRP A 259 -14.83 12.79 -15.19
CA TRP A 259 -13.61 13.52 -14.84
C TRP A 259 -13.40 14.67 -15.84
N THR A 260 -13.23 15.88 -15.32
CA THR A 260 -12.99 17.09 -16.11
C THR A 260 -11.52 17.47 -16.19
N ASN A 261 -10.73 17.04 -15.22
CA ASN A 261 -9.30 17.34 -15.13
C ASN A 261 -8.45 16.23 -15.72
N MET A 262 -7.19 16.55 -16.04
CA MET A 262 -6.18 15.59 -16.49
C MET A 262 -5.86 14.51 -15.44
N VAL A 263 -6.24 14.71 -14.18
CA VAL A 263 -6.05 13.75 -13.08
C VAL A 263 -7.36 13.49 -12.36
N GLY A 264 -7.42 12.36 -11.67
CA GLY A 264 -8.59 12.01 -10.88
C GLY A 264 -8.89 13.02 -9.75
N PRO A 265 -10.16 13.14 -9.32
CA PRO A 265 -10.58 14.15 -8.34
C PRO A 265 -9.83 14.13 -7.01
N ARG A 266 -9.38 12.95 -6.54
CA ARG A 266 -8.64 12.84 -5.27
C ARG A 266 -7.23 13.41 -5.41
N ILE A 267 -6.60 13.19 -6.56
CA ILE A 267 -5.28 13.76 -6.85
C ILE A 267 -5.39 15.26 -7.03
N MET A 268 -6.41 15.74 -7.75
CA MET A 268 -6.63 17.18 -7.88
C MET A 268 -6.73 17.86 -6.50
N LYS A 269 -7.50 17.28 -5.58
CA LYS A 269 -7.61 17.76 -4.20
C LYS A 269 -6.27 17.72 -3.44
N CYS A 270 -5.41 16.74 -3.70
CA CYS A 270 -4.06 16.68 -3.14
C CYS A 270 -3.17 17.81 -3.69
N LEU A 271 -3.24 18.09 -5.00
CA LEU A 271 -2.50 19.16 -5.65
C LEU A 271 -2.94 20.53 -5.13
N GLU A 272 -4.24 20.79 -5.03
CA GLU A 272 -4.80 22.03 -4.47
C GLU A 272 -4.32 22.29 -3.04
N LYS A 273 -4.40 21.27 -2.17
CA LYS A 273 -3.88 21.36 -0.80
C LYS A 273 -2.38 21.63 -0.76
N THR A 274 -1.63 21.05 -1.70
CA THR A 274 -0.17 21.24 -1.79
C THR A 274 0.14 22.67 -2.25
N ALA A 275 -0.57 23.18 -3.26
CA ALA A 275 -0.46 24.56 -3.73
C ALA A 275 -0.80 25.56 -2.62
N GLN A 276 -1.86 25.31 -1.86
CA GLN A 276 -2.23 26.15 -0.71
C GLN A 276 -1.18 26.15 0.40
N ARG A 277 -0.51 25.02 0.64
CA ARG A 277 0.61 24.98 1.59
C ARG A 277 1.83 25.70 1.05
N ALA A 278 2.12 25.54 -0.24
CA ALA A 278 3.25 26.16 -0.91
C ALA A 278 3.11 27.68 -0.98
N SER A 279 1.89 28.23 -1.10
CA SER A 279 1.66 29.68 -1.13
C SER A 279 2.09 30.40 0.14
N ALA A 280 2.25 29.67 1.26
CA ALA A 280 2.82 30.21 2.48
C ALA A 280 4.34 30.42 2.43
N TYR A 281 5.01 30.01 1.34
CA TYR A 281 6.46 30.10 1.17
C TYR A 281 6.81 30.93 -0.07
N ARG A 282 7.84 31.78 0.04
CA ARG A 282 8.46 32.46 -1.10
C ARG A 282 9.82 31.86 -1.41
N ALA A 283 10.01 31.49 -2.66
CA ALA A 283 11.29 31.04 -3.18
C ALA A 283 12.15 32.24 -3.61
N HIS A 284 13.42 32.25 -3.22
CA HIS A 284 14.41 33.25 -3.62
C HIS A 284 15.58 32.51 -4.25
N LYS A 285 16.05 32.98 -5.40
CA LYS A 285 17.22 32.42 -6.06
C LYS A 285 18.46 32.68 -5.18
N GLY A 286 19.10 31.60 -4.72
CA GLY A 286 20.33 31.62 -3.92
C GLY A 286 21.59 31.36 -4.74
N GLY A 287 21.43 30.91 -5.99
CA GLY A 287 22.53 30.60 -6.91
C GLY A 287 22.00 29.93 -8.18
N GLU A 288 22.90 29.38 -8.99
CA GLU A 288 22.52 28.50 -10.10
C GLU A 288 21.96 27.19 -9.51
N PHE A 289 20.72 26.84 -9.85
CA PHE A 289 19.98 25.69 -9.31
C PHE A 289 19.74 25.66 -7.79
N VAL A 290 20.02 26.74 -7.07
CA VAL A 290 19.77 26.85 -5.62
C VAL A 290 18.66 27.87 -5.33
N TYR A 291 17.66 27.44 -4.55
CA TYR A 291 16.56 28.28 -4.10
C TYR A 291 16.41 28.22 -2.58
N HIS A 292 16.30 29.39 -1.94
CA HIS A 292 15.96 29.55 -0.53
C HIS A 292 14.45 29.77 -0.36
N TYR A 293 13.84 29.15 0.64
CA TYR A 293 12.40 29.26 0.88
C TYR A 293 12.13 29.89 2.25
N TRP A 294 11.32 30.94 2.27
CA TRP A 294 10.94 31.64 3.49
C TRP A 294 9.44 31.57 3.71
N ARG A 295 9.00 31.25 4.92
CA ARG A 295 7.58 31.31 5.27
C ARG A 295 7.16 32.78 5.33
N TRP A 296 6.08 33.15 4.64
CA TRP A 296 5.68 34.55 4.42
C TRP A 296 5.55 35.35 5.74
N ARG A 297 5.02 34.74 6.80
CA ARG A 297 4.87 35.39 8.12
C ARG A 297 6.18 35.68 8.88
N SER A 298 7.29 35.00 8.57
CA SER A 298 8.57 35.32 9.22
C SER A 298 9.28 36.51 8.57
N TRP A 299 8.97 36.82 7.31
CA TRP A 299 9.70 37.83 6.53
C TRP A 299 9.41 39.27 6.96
N GLU A 300 8.15 39.58 7.33
CA GLU A 300 7.78 40.92 7.82
C GLU A 300 8.37 41.23 9.21
N GLN A 301 8.65 40.21 10.04
CA GLN A 301 9.27 40.40 11.36
C GLN A 301 10.80 40.46 11.32
N THR A 302 11.47 39.85 10.33
CA THR A 302 12.95 39.85 10.24
C THR A 302 13.56 41.07 9.55
N ARG A 303 12.78 41.98 8.96
CA ARG A 303 13.34 43.20 8.35
C ARG A 303 14.00 44.14 9.36
N SER A 304 13.74 43.97 10.66
CA SER A 304 14.33 44.75 11.76
C SER A 304 15.54 44.11 12.45
N ARG A 305 15.96 42.89 12.07
CA ARG A 305 17.12 42.21 12.67
C ARG A 305 17.93 41.49 11.60
N LEU A 306 18.93 42.16 11.06
CA LEU A 306 19.99 41.53 10.27
C LEU A 306 20.80 40.57 11.17
N GLY A 307 20.98 39.34 10.72
CA GLY A 307 21.75 38.31 11.38
C GLY A 307 21.39 36.94 10.81
N ALA A 308 22.08 36.57 9.73
CA ALA A 308 21.87 35.32 9.00
C ALA A 308 21.93 34.09 9.94
N SER A 309 20.88 33.28 9.92
CA SER A 309 20.93 31.89 10.40
C SER A 309 20.45 30.97 9.28
N TYR A 310 21.34 30.06 8.88
CA TYR A 310 21.17 29.13 7.79
C TYR A 310 20.07 28.11 8.10
N LEU A 311 19.03 28.06 7.26
CA LEU A 311 18.08 26.95 7.19
C LEU A 311 18.12 26.38 5.78
N HIS A 312 18.87 25.29 5.62
CA HIS A 312 18.92 24.51 4.39
C HIS A 312 17.64 23.68 4.30
N LEU A 313 16.64 24.17 3.57
CA LEU A 313 15.41 23.44 3.24
C LEU A 313 15.37 23.21 1.73
N GLN A 314 15.79 22.02 1.29
CA GLN A 314 15.68 21.59 -0.10
C GLN A 314 14.22 21.28 -0.45
N ALA A 315 13.66 22.06 -1.38
CA ALA A 315 12.34 21.86 -1.96
C ALA A 315 12.31 20.74 -3.01
N MET A 316 12.71 19.52 -2.63
CA MET A 316 12.55 18.34 -3.49
C MET A 316 11.17 17.69 -3.40
N ALA A 317 10.23 18.26 -2.64
CA ALA A 317 8.90 17.66 -2.42
C ALA A 317 7.83 18.09 -3.45
N ILE A 318 8.09 19.11 -4.28
CA ILE A 318 7.06 19.71 -5.14
C ILE A 318 6.96 19.02 -6.51
N GLU A 319 8.04 18.47 -7.05
CA GLU A 319 7.99 17.70 -8.31
C GLU A 319 7.54 16.24 -8.14
N ARG A 320 7.58 15.69 -6.91
CA ARG A 320 7.40 14.25 -6.69
C ARG A 320 5.95 13.74 -6.76
N HIS A 321 4.95 14.61 -6.93
CA HIS A 321 3.53 14.23 -6.92
C HIS A 321 2.77 14.51 -8.23
N ALA A 322 3.33 15.26 -9.19
CA ALA A 322 2.52 15.85 -10.26
C ALA A 322 2.62 15.18 -11.64
N LEU A 323 3.60 14.32 -11.90
CA LEU A 323 3.82 13.79 -13.25
C LEU A 323 3.94 12.27 -13.24
N CYS A 324 2.81 11.57 -13.33
CA CYS A 324 2.76 10.24 -13.93
C CYS A 324 1.35 9.90 -14.43
N SER A 325 1.19 10.00 -15.75
CA SER A 325 0.37 9.11 -16.60
C SER A 325 -1.12 8.95 -16.28
N CYS A 326 -1.92 10.01 -16.43
CA CYS A 326 -3.37 9.89 -16.63
C CYS A 326 -3.72 10.10 -18.12
N HIS A 327 -3.63 9.04 -18.92
CA HIS A 327 -4.46 8.95 -20.13
C HIS A 327 -4.75 7.53 -20.64
N LEU A 328 -4.04 6.49 -20.16
CA LEU A 328 -4.12 5.16 -20.80
C LEU A 328 -4.94 4.12 -20.03
N CYS A 329 -5.43 4.41 -18.81
CA CYS A 329 -6.06 3.37 -17.99
C CYS A 329 -7.58 3.23 -18.15
N TYR A 330 -8.26 4.15 -18.85
CA TYR A 330 -9.73 4.18 -18.91
C TYR A 330 -10.32 4.40 -20.31
N LYS A 331 -9.48 4.42 -21.35
CA LYS A 331 -9.92 4.38 -22.75
C LYS A 331 -9.28 3.17 -23.41
N ASN A 332 -9.98 2.04 -23.32
CA ASN A 332 -10.21 1.05 -24.37
C ASN A 332 -11.13 -0.02 -23.79
#